data_AF-A0A527ZPS5-F1
#
_entry.id   AF-A0A527ZPS5-F1
#
_cell.length_a   1.000
_cell.length_b   1.000
_cell.length_c   1.000
_cell.angle_alpha   90.00
_cell.angle_beta   90.00
_cell.angle_gamma   90.00
#
_symmetry.space_group_name_H-M   'P 1'
#
loop_
_entity.id
_entity.type
_entity.pdbx_description
1 polymer ?
#
loop_
_entity_poly.entity_id
_entity_poly.type
_entity_poly.pdbx_seq_one_letter_code
_entity_poly.pdbx_strand_id
1 'polypeptide(L)'
;MESQTIVEALLLGMIEGMTEFIPVSSTGHILLAGHFLGFHSTGKAFEILIQLGAILAILSVYFHRLWQMLVDLPRDRVTRHFVLGILVAFLPAAVIGALGHGFIKTVLFESPRLICVMLIIGGLVLLWVDRFKPKPLYHDVERFPLRLYLQIGLFQCLSLIPGTSRSGSTIVGALLLGVDKRAAAEF
;
A
#
# COMPACT_ATOMS: atom_id res chain seq x y z
N MET A 1 -20.76 -24.60 12.11
CA MET A 1 -19.95 -24.34 10.90
C MET A 1 -20.18 -22.91 10.41
N GLU A 2 -21.39 -22.47 10.06
CA GLU A 2 -21.63 -21.10 9.56
C GLU A 2 -21.24 -19.97 10.54
N SER A 3 -21.47 -20.16 11.85
CA SER A 3 -21.11 -19.16 12.87
C SER A 3 -19.60 -18.99 13.06
N GLN A 4 -18.80 -20.05 12.89
CA GLN A 4 -17.34 -19.98 12.95
C GLN A 4 -16.80 -19.17 11.76
N THR A 5 -17.38 -19.35 10.58
CA THR A 5 -16.98 -18.64 9.37
C THR A 5 -17.25 -17.13 9.45
N ILE A 6 -18.34 -16.71 10.12
CA ILE A 6 -18.64 -15.28 10.32
C ILE A 6 -17.65 -14.64 11.29
N VAL A 7 -17.31 -15.33 12.39
CA VAL A 7 -16.34 -14.81 13.36
C VAL A 7 -14.96 -14.69 12.74
N GLU A 8 -14.51 -15.69 11.98
CA GLU A 8 -13.26 -15.66 11.24
C GLU A 8 -13.23 -14.52 10.21
N ALA A 9 -14.31 -14.35 9.45
CA ALA A 9 -14.44 -13.26 8.48
C ALA A 9 -14.37 -11.88 9.15
N LEU A 10 -15.02 -11.73 10.31
CA LEU A 10 -15.00 -10.48 11.07
C LEU A 10 -13.61 -10.17 11.64
N LEU A 11 -12.90 -11.18 12.15
CA LEU A 11 -11.52 -11.05 12.61
C LEU A 11 -10.58 -10.65 11.46
N LEU A 12 -10.66 -11.34 10.32
CA LEU A 12 -9.85 -11.02 9.15
C LEU A 12 -10.16 -9.61 8.60
N GLY A 13 -11.44 -9.22 8.60
CA GLY A 13 -11.86 -7.87 8.23
C GLY A 13 -11.33 -6.78 9.18
N MET A 14 -11.33 -7.04 10.50
CA MET A 14 -10.69 -6.13 11.46
C MET A 14 -9.19 -6.02 11.23
N ILE A 15 -8.50 -7.15 11.00
CA ILE A 15 -7.07 -7.17 10.72
C ILE A 15 -6.78 -6.33 9.47
N GLU A 16 -7.50 -6.56 8.36
CA GLU A 16 -7.38 -5.77 7.12
C GLU A 16 -7.54 -4.27 7.41
N GLY A 17 -8.66 -3.87 8.01
CA GLY A 17 -8.96 -2.47 8.27
C GLY A 17 -7.94 -1.78 9.18
N MET A 18 -7.35 -2.51 10.13
CA MET A 18 -6.32 -1.96 11.04
C MET A 18 -4.93 -1.91 10.41
N THR A 19 -4.63 -2.76 9.42
CA THR A 19 -3.26 -2.97 8.92
C THR A 19 -3.02 -2.43 7.51
N GLU A 20 -4.05 -2.15 6.73
CA GLU A 20 -3.91 -1.69 5.34
C GLU A 20 -3.24 -0.31 5.23
N PHE A 21 -3.53 0.59 6.18
CA PHE A 21 -3.07 1.98 6.12
C PHE A 21 -1.77 2.24 6.90
N ILE A 22 -1.40 1.35 7.81
CA ILE A 22 -0.14 1.44 8.55
C ILE A 22 0.94 0.60 7.85
N PRO A 23 2.22 0.94 7.98
CA PRO A 23 3.28 0.28 7.22
C PRO A 23 3.67 -1.10 7.79
N VAL A 24 2.71 -2.03 7.89
CA VAL A 24 2.90 -3.36 8.54
C VAL A 24 2.54 -4.56 7.64
N SER A 25 2.11 -4.32 6.40
CA SER A 25 1.68 -5.34 5.41
C SER A 25 0.45 -6.13 5.86
N SER A 26 -0.73 -5.62 5.47
CA SER A 26 -2.04 -6.26 5.66
C SER A 26 -2.10 -7.67 5.06
N THR A 27 -1.61 -7.81 3.83
CA THR A 27 -1.55 -9.10 3.12
C THR A 27 -0.77 -10.15 3.92
N GLY A 28 0.35 -9.77 4.55
CA GLY A 28 1.11 -10.69 5.40
C GLY A 28 0.32 -11.14 6.63
N HIS A 29 -0.34 -10.20 7.31
CA HIS A 29 -1.16 -10.49 8.48
C HIS A 29 -2.36 -11.38 8.15
N ILE A 30 -3.05 -11.11 7.04
CA ILE A 30 -4.23 -11.89 6.61
C ILE A 30 -3.84 -13.30 6.20
N LEU A 31 -2.76 -13.47 5.43
CA LEU A 31 -2.31 -14.79 5.01
C LEU A 31 -1.84 -15.65 6.20
N LEU A 32 -1.16 -15.05 7.18
CA LEU A 32 -0.76 -15.74 8.40
C LEU A 32 -1.95 -16.05 9.30
N ALA A 33 -2.85 -15.09 9.52
CA ALA A 33 -4.06 -15.29 10.32
C ALA A 33 -4.96 -16.36 9.70
N GLY A 34 -5.19 -16.31 8.38
CA GLY A 34 -5.94 -17.32 7.65
C GLY A 34 -5.33 -18.71 7.77
N HIS A 35 -3.98 -18.82 7.70
CA HIS A 35 -3.28 -20.08 7.91
C HIS A 35 -3.51 -20.65 9.31
N PHE A 36 -3.39 -19.84 10.38
CA PHE A 36 -3.58 -20.31 11.75
C PHE A 36 -5.04 -20.58 12.13
N LEU A 37 -5.99 -19.87 11.50
CA LEU A 37 -7.42 -20.10 11.67
C LEU A 37 -7.93 -21.29 10.83
N GLY A 38 -7.13 -21.82 9.91
CA GLY A 38 -7.58 -22.83 8.95
C GLY A 38 -8.62 -22.30 7.95
N PHE A 39 -8.64 -20.98 7.73
CA PHE A 39 -9.56 -20.32 6.82
C PHE A 39 -9.08 -20.46 5.38
N HIS A 40 -9.79 -21.26 4.59
CA HIS A 40 -9.46 -21.50 3.19
C HIS A 40 -10.50 -20.84 2.28
N SER A 41 -10.12 -19.76 1.61
CA SER A 41 -10.96 -19.12 0.60
C SER A 41 -10.56 -19.57 -0.81
N THR A 42 -11.56 -19.85 -1.66
CA THR A 42 -11.32 -20.26 -3.04
C THR A 42 -10.58 -19.15 -3.79
N GLY A 43 -9.34 -19.41 -4.21
CA GLY A 43 -8.54 -18.48 -4.98
C GLY A 43 -8.14 -17.19 -4.25
N LYS A 44 -8.16 -17.17 -2.91
CA LYS A 44 -7.93 -15.96 -2.09
C LYS A 44 -8.95 -14.84 -2.32
N ALA A 45 -10.15 -15.19 -2.80
CA ALA A 45 -11.18 -14.23 -3.19
C ALA A 45 -11.70 -13.41 -1.99
N PHE A 46 -11.76 -14.02 -0.81
CA PHE A 46 -12.20 -13.32 0.41
C PHE A 46 -11.22 -12.21 0.81
N GLU A 47 -9.93 -12.52 0.79
CA GLU A 47 -8.85 -11.59 1.12
C GLU A 47 -8.84 -10.39 0.16
N ILE A 48 -9.14 -10.62 -1.12
CA ILE A 48 -9.28 -9.55 -2.12
C ILE A 48 -10.54 -8.72 -1.86
N LEU A 49 -11.64 -9.36 -1.47
CA LEU A 49 -12.92 -8.70 -1.23
C LEU A 49 -12.87 -7.76 0.00
N ILE A 50 -12.23 -8.18 1.08
CA ILE A 50 -12.13 -7.35 2.30
C ILE A 50 -11.26 -6.10 2.09
N GLN A 51 -10.26 -6.14 1.20
CA GLN A 51 -9.48 -4.96 0.80
C GLN A 51 -10.35 -3.88 0.14
N LEU A 52 -11.41 -4.26 -0.57
CA LEU A 52 -12.38 -3.29 -1.10
C LEU A 52 -13.07 -2.50 0.02
N GLY A 53 -13.30 -3.14 1.18
CA GLY A 53 -13.81 -2.46 2.37
C GLY A 53 -12.86 -1.37 2.88
N ALA A 54 -11.56 -1.65 2.93
CA ALA A 54 -10.54 -0.66 3.28
C ALA A 54 -10.48 0.49 2.24
N ILE A 55 -10.52 0.16 0.95
CA ILE A 55 -10.58 1.18 -0.12
C ILE A 55 -11.82 2.07 0.04
N LEU A 56 -12.99 1.48 0.29
CA LEU A 56 -14.23 2.23 0.53
C LEU A 56 -14.11 3.13 1.76
N ALA A 57 -13.40 2.72 2.82
CA ALA A 57 -13.16 3.58 3.97
C ALA A 57 -12.35 4.84 3.58
N ILE A 58 -11.26 4.69 2.82
CA ILE A 58 -10.49 5.84 2.29
C ILE A 58 -11.34 6.72 1.39
N LEU A 59 -12.08 6.12 0.44
CA LEU A 59 -12.95 6.87 -0.47
C LEU A 59 -14.01 7.66 0.29
N SER A 60 -14.53 7.11 1.40
CA SER A 60 -15.50 7.80 2.25
C SER A 60 -14.87 8.95 3.04
N VAL A 61 -13.70 8.73 3.65
CA VAL A 61 -12.98 9.75 4.43
C VAL A 61 -12.53 10.91 3.55
N TYR A 62 -12.02 10.61 2.35
CA TYR A 62 -11.51 11.61 1.41
C TYR A 62 -12.53 12.00 0.33
N PHE A 63 -13.81 11.65 0.48
CA PHE A 63 -14.83 11.85 -0.55
C PHE A 63 -14.88 13.29 -1.05
N HIS A 64 -14.93 14.25 -0.14
CA HIS A 64 -15.01 15.67 -0.50
C HIS A 64 -13.76 16.14 -1.26
N ARG A 65 -12.57 15.73 -0.81
CA ARG A 65 -11.29 16.08 -1.46
C ARG A 65 -11.21 15.47 -2.86
N LEU A 66 -11.54 14.19 -3.01
CA LEU A 66 -11.52 13.49 -4.31
C LEU A 66 -12.55 14.09 -5.27
N TRP A 67 -13.73 14.46 -4.77
CA TRP A 67 -14.75 15.13 -5.56
C TRP A 67 -14.30 16.51 -6.04
N GLN A 68 -13.71 17.32 -5.15
CA GLN A 68 -13.12 18.61 -5.51
C GLN A 68 -12.02 18.44 -6.56
N MET A 69 -11.12 17.47 -6.38
CA MET A 69 -10.07 17.15 -7.33
C MET A 69 -10.62 16.83 -8.73
N LEU A 70 -11.72 16.08 -8.81
CA LEU A 70 -12.37 15.75 -10.07
C LEU A 70 -12.99 16.99 -10.76
N VAL A 71 -13.61 17.87 -9.98
CA VAL A 71 -14.22 19.12 -10.48
C VAL A 71 -13.15 20.12 -10.93
N ASP A 72 -12.02 20.18 -10.23
CA ASP A 72 -10.94 21.13 -10.47
C ASP A 72 -9.95 20.65 -11.54
N LEU A 73 -9.86 19.34 -11.82
CA LEU A 73 -8.99 18.73 -12.83
C LEU A 73 -8.93 19.46 -14.20
N PRO A 74 -10.06 19.89 -14.82
CA PRO A 74 -10.01 20.61 -16.09
C PRO A 74 -9.48 22.05 -15.98
N ARG A 75 -9.59 22.69 -14.81
CA ARG A 75 -9.34 24.13 -14.63
C ARG A 75 -8.06 24.45 -13.89
N ASP A 76 -7.72 23.65 -12.88
CA ASP A 76 -6.58 23.87 -12.01
C ASP A 76 -5.33 23.13 -12.50
N ARG A 77 -4.22 23.89 -12.61
CA ARG A 77 -2.94 23.36 -13.06
C ARG A 77 -2.28 22.50 -11.98
N VAL A 78 -2.45 22.85 -10.71
CA VAL A 78 -1.84 22.13 -9.57
C VAL A 78 -2.50 20.76 -9.44
N THR A 79 -3.83 20.70 -9.44
CA THR A 79 -4.63 19.47 -9.44
C THR A 79 -4.26 18.56 -10.60
N ARG A 80 -4.18 19.08 -11.84
CA ARG A 80 -3.79 18.28 -13.01
C ARG A 80 -2.37 17.73 -12.88
N HIS A 81 -1.45 18.52 -12.34
CA HIS A 81 -0.08 18.09 -12.10
C HIS A 81 0.00 17.00 -11.03
N PHE A 82 -0.76 17.13 -9.94
CA PHE A 82 -0.86 16.10 -8.90
C PHE A 82 -1.44 14.79 -9.43
N VAL A 83 -2.57 14.84 -10.14
CA VAL A 83 -3.20 13.65 -10.76
C VAL A 83 -2.25 12.98 -11.75
N LEU A 84 -1.56 13.76 -12.60
CA LEU A 84 -0.53 13.23 -13.50
C LEU A 84 0.62 12.58 -12.70
N GLY A 85 1.03 13.20 -11.60
CA GLY A 85 2.02 12.68 -10.68
C GLY A 85 1.67 11.30 -10.12
N ILE A 86 0.45 11.15 -9.61
CA ILE A 86 -0.06 9.87 -9.10
C ILE A 86 -0.07 8.80 -10.20
N LEU A 87 -0.50 9.14 -11.42
CA LEU A 87 -0.47 8.22 -12.55
C LEU A 87 0.98 7.79 -12.90
N VAL A 88 1.92 8.73 -12.86
CA VAL A 88 3.34 8.46 -13.10
C VAL A 88 3.94 7.57 -12.01
N ALA A 89 3.56 7.77 -10.75
CA ALA A 89 4.02 6.93 -9.63
C ALA A 89 3.41 5.52 -9.69
N PHE A 90 2.17 5.38 -10.15
CA PHE A 90 1.50 4.08 -10.29
C PHE A 90 2.09 3.23 -11.42
N LEU A 91 2.54 3.88 -12.51
CA LEU A 91 2.92 3.20 -13.75
C LEU A 91 3.99 2.10 -13.59
N PRO A 92 5.12 2.31 -12.87
CA PRO A 92 6.13 1.26 -12.69
C PRO A 92 5.58 0.00 -12.03
N ALA A 93 4.84 0.15 -10.94
CA ALA A 93 4.27 -0.98 -10.21
C ALA A 93 3.19 -1.70 -11.04
N ALA A 94 2.39 -0.95 -11.80
CA ALA A 94 1.39 -1.52 -12.70
C ALA A 94 2.02 -2.35 -13.83
N VAL A 95 3.06 -1.81 -14.47
CA VAL A 95 3.78 -2.50 -15.57
C VAL A 95 4.49 -3.74 -15.05
N ILE A 96 5.28 -3.62 -13.99
CA ILE A 96 6.02 -4.76 -13.42
C ILE A 96 5.04 -5.79 -12.86
N GLY A 97 3.96 -5.37 -12.20
CA GLY A 97 2.92 -6.25 -11.68
C GLY A 97 2.19 -7.02 -12.79
N ALA A 98 1.86 -6.36 -13.90
CA ALA A 98 1.21 -7.01 -15.05
C ALA A 98 2.14 -8.02 -15.75
N LEU A 99 3.40 -7.65 -16.00
CA LEU A 99 4.39 -8.53 -16.63
C LEU A 99 4.80 -9.70 -15.73
N GLY A 100 4.87 -9.46 -14.42
CA GLY A 100 5.31 -10.42 -13.40
C GLY A 100 4.19 -11.23 -12.75
N HIS A 101 2.92 -11.03 -13.12
CA HIS A 101 1.76 -11.58 -12.41
C HIS A 101 1.86 -13.10 -12.17
N GLY A 102 2.27 -13.86 -13.19
CA GLY A 102 2.43 -15.31 -13.10
C GLY A 102 3.47 -15.71 -12.04
N PHE A 103 4.68 -15.16 -12.12
CA PHE A 103 5.77 -15.47 -11.19
C PHE A 103 5.44 -15.06 -9.75
N ILE A 104 4.86 -13.87 -9.56
CA ILE A 104 4.46 -13.37 -8.25
C ILE A 104 3.47 -14.34 -7.61
N LYS A 105 2.44 -14.75 -8.35
CA LYS A 105 1.38 -15.62 -7.83
C LYS A 105 1.88 -17.04 -7.52
N THR A 106 2.69 -17.64 -8.39
CA THR A 106 3.10 -19.05 -8.25
C THR A 106 4.30 -19.25 -7.33
N VAL A 107 5.23 -18.29 -7.26
CA VAL A 107 6.49 -18.47 -6.52
C VAL A 107 6.48 -17.72 -5.20
N LEU A 108 6.03 -16.47 -5.20
CA LEU A 108 6.15 -15.60 -4.03
C LEU A 108 4.99 -15.79 -3.03
N PHE A 109 3.77 -15.97 -3.54
CA PHE A 109 2.56 -16.08 -2.70
C PHE A 109 2.33 -17.46 -2.06
N GLU A 110 3.06 -18.48 -2.47
CA GLU A 110 2.97 -19.84 -1.90
C GLU A 110 3.97 -20.09 -0.76
N SER A 111 4.83 -19.12 -0.43
CA SER A 111 5.84 -19.27 0.62
C SER A 111 5.53 -18.41 1.85
N PRO A 112 4.88 -18.97 2.89
CA PRO A 112 4.73 -18.29 4.19
C PRO A 112 6.07 -17.81 4.77
N ARG A 113 7.14 -18.56 4.52
CA ARG A 113 8.50 -18.19 4.97
C ARG A 113 8.96 -16.88 4.37
N LEU A 114 8.70 -16.64 3.08
CA LEU A 114 9.05 -15.38 2.42
C LEU A 114 8.32 -14.20 3.07
N ILE A 115 7.02 -14.36 3.33
CA ILE A 115 6.19 -13.34 3.97
C ILE A 115 6.77 -12.96 5.34
N CYS A 116 7.07 -13.95 6.18
CA CYS A 116 7.66 -13.71 7.49
C CYS A 116 9.01 -12.97 7.41
N VAL A 117 9.88 -13.37 6.48
CA VAL A 117 11.17 -12.70 6.26
C VAL A 117 10.97 -11.26 5.82
N MET A 118 10.05 -10.99 4.90
CA MET A 118 9.75 -9.64 4.42
C MET A 118 9.12 -8.75 5.49
N LEU A 119 8.28 -9.30 6.38
CA LEU A 119 7.76 -8.58 7.54
C LEU A 119 8.89 -8.14 8.49
N ILE A 120 9.85 -9.03 8.76
CA ILE A 120 11.01 -8.72 9.61
C ILE A 120 11.87 -7.65 8.94
N ILE A 121 12.21 -7.82 7.66
CA ILE A 121 13.00 -6.85 6.91
C ILE A 121 12.30 -5.49 6.87
N GLY A 122 11.00 -5.47 6.58
CA GLY A 122 10.18 -4.24 6.58
C GLY A 122 10.24 -3.52 7.92
N GLY A 123 10.10 -4.25 9.03
CA GLY A 123 10.23 -3.69 10.39
C GLY A 123 11.61 -3.10 10.66
N LEU A 124 12.68 -3.79 10.25
CA LEU A 124 14.06 -3.28 10.38
C LEU A 124 14.29 -2.01 9.55
N VAL A 125 13.76 -1.97 8.32
CA VAL A 125 13.86 -0.79 7.45
C VAL A 125 13.11 0.40 8.06
N LEU A 126 11.91 0.20 8.60
CA LEU A 126 11.15 1.26 9.27
C LEU A 126 11.88 1.79 10.50
N LEU A 127 12.45 0.90 11.32
CA LEU A 127 13.28 1.29 12.47
C LEU A 127 14.51 2.11 12.05
N TRP A 128 15.14 1.73 10.95
CA TRP A 128 16.29 2.46 10.41
C TRP A 128 15.89 3.84 9.89
N VAL A 129 14.82 3.92 9.11
CA VAL A 129 14.31 5.17 8.54
C VAL A 129 13.84 6.13 9.62
N ASP A 130 13.22 5.66 10.71
CA ASP A 130 12.82 6.56 11.80
C ASP A 130 14.02 7.22 12.51
N ARG A 131 15.17 6.53 12.54
CA ARG A 131 16.42 7.07 13.08
C ARG A 131 17.13 7.97 12.08
N PHE A 132 16.97 7.71 10.80
CA PHE A 132 17.45 8.57 9.72
C PHE A 132 16.55 9.80 9.66
N LYS A 133 16.99 10.93 10.22
CA LYS A 133 16.24 12.20 10.20
C LYS A 133 16.75 13.12 9.08
N PRO A 134 16.47 12.84 7.79
CA PRO A 134 16.86 13.74 6.72
C PRO A 134 16.12 15.07 6.89
N LYS A 135 16.79 16.18 6.53
CA LYS A 135 16.12 17.48 6.51
C LYS A 135 15.10 17.46 5.37
N PRO A 136 13.80 17.69 5.65
CA PRO A 136 12.78 17.65 4.62
C PRO A 136 12.99 18.80 3.62
N LEU A 137 12.92 18.45 2.34
CA LEU A 137 12.99 19.36 1.19
C LEU A 137 11.61 19.59 0.59
N TYR A 138 10.71 18.61 0.70
CA TYR A 138 9.38 18.64 0.11
C TYR A 138 8.32 18.48 1.18
N HIS A 139 7.32 19.35 1.12
CA HIS A 139 6.26 19.46 2.14
C HIS A 139 4.83 19.36 1.59
N ASP A 140 4.66 19.63 0.31
CA ASP A 140 3.35 19.69 -0.32
C ASP A 140 3.30 18.63 -1.41
N VAL A 141 2.50 17.60 -1.17
CA VAL A 141 2.33 16.45 -2.05
C VAL A 141 1.86 16.86 -3.43
N GLU A 142 1.05 17.92 -3.55
CA GLU A 142 0.46 18.36 -4.82
C GLU A 142 1.48 19.07 -5.72
N ARG A 143 2.63 19.48 -5.16
CA ARG A 143 3.67 20.26 -5.85
C ARG A 143 4.97 19.49 -6.08
N PHE A 144 5.01 18.20 -5.80
CA PHE A 144 6.21 17.39 -6.06
C PHE A 144 6.59 17.44 -7.55
N PRO A 145 7.89 17.53 -7.90
CA PRO A 145 8.31 17.41 -9.28
C PRO A 145 7.98 16.00 -9.82
N LEU A 146 7.68 15.87 -11.12
CA LEU A 146 7.33 14.56 -11.72
C LEU A 146 8.38 13.46 -11.50
N ARG A 147 9.65 13.86 -11.38
CA ARG A 147 10.75 12.94 -11.04
C ARG A 147 10.58 12.31 -9.66
N LEU A 148 10.10 13.07 -8.68
CA LEU A 148 9.88 12.59 -7.32
C LEU A 148 8.73 11.58 -7.27
N TYR A 149 7.61 11.85 -7.95
CA TYR A 149 6.52 10.88 -8.08
C TYR A 149 6.99 9.57 -8.70
N LEU A 150 7.75 9.63 -9.80
CA LEU A 150 8.30 8.44 -10.44
C LEU A 150 9.23 7.66 -9.49
N GLN A 151 10.11 8.36 -8.76
CA GLN A 151 11.01 7.72 -7.80
C GLN A 151 10.24 7.01 -6.68
N ILE A 152 9.20 7.64 -6.12
CA ILE A 152 8.34 6.99 -5.11
C ILE A 152 7.64 5.77 -5.73
N GLY A 153 7.17 5.87 -6.98
CA GLY A 153 6.61 4.75 -7.74
C GLY A 153 7.57 3.57 -7.95
N LEU A 154 8.87 3.85 -8.13
CA LEU A 154 9.89 2.80 -8.18
C LEU A 154 10.06 2.11 -6.82
N PHE A 155 9.99 2.85 -5.71
CA PHE A 155 9.95 2.24 -4.38
C PHE A 155 8.69 1.38 -4.17
N GLN A 156 7.54 1.80 -4.70
CA GLN A 156 6.30 1.02 -4.65
C GLN A 156 6.43 -0.35 -5.34
N CYS A 157 7.34 -0.50 -6.31
CA CYS A 157 7.57 -1.80 -6.94
C CYS A 157 8.07 -2.87 -5.95
N LEU A 158 8.67 -2.46 -4.82
CA LEU A 158 9.04 -3.38 -3.73
C LEU A 158 7.81 -4.05 -3.11
N SER A 159 6.64 -3.39 -3.13
CA SER A 159 5.40 -3.96 -2.61
C SER A 159 4.82 -5.08 -3.46
N LEU A 160 5.38 -5.36 -4.64
CA LEU A 160 5.03 -6.53 -5.45
C LEU A 160 5.54 -7.83 -4.80
N ILE A 161 6.49 -7.73 -3.85
CA ILE A 161 6.96 -8.85 -3.05
C ILE A 161 5.99 -9.06 -1.87
N PRO A 162 5.36 -10.24 -1.73
CA PRO A 162 4.47 -10.56 -0.63
C PRO A 162 5.14 -10.40 0.74
N GLY A 163 4.43 -9.77 1.67
CA GLY A 163 4.94 -9.42 3.00
C GLY A 163 5.64 -8.06 3.05
N THR A 164 5.95 -7.44 1.91
CA THR A 164 6.30 -6.02 1.86
C THR A 164 5.03 -5.18 1.94
N SER A 165 5.03 -4.13 2.77
CA SER A 165 3.91 -3.20 2.88
C SER A 165 3.95 -2.18 1.73
N ARG A 166 2.82 -1.99 1.02
CA ARG A 166 2.68 -0.92 0.02
C ARG A 166 2.91 0.44 0.64
N SER A 167 2.15 0.78 1.67
CA SER A 167 2.30 2.03 2.44
C SER A 167 3.72 2.15 3.02
N GLY A 168 4.30 1.08 3.53
CA GLY A 168 5.68 1.06 4.00
C GLY A 168 6.68 1.42 2.90
N SER A 169 6.58 0.81 1.73
CA SER A 169 7.51 1.06 0.62
C SER A 169 7.43 2.49 0.09
N THR A 170 6.23 3.06 -0.05
CA THR A 170 6.05 4.43 -0.55
C THR A 170 6.46 5.47 0.50
N ILE A 171 6.08 5.28 1.77
CA ILE A 171 6.46 6.17 2.87
C ILE A 171 7.98 6.16 3.04
N VAL A 172 8.61 4.98 3.11
CA VAL A 172 10.07 4.87 3.24
C VAL A 172 10.77 5.51 2.05
N GLY A 173 10.32 5.22 0.82
CA GLY A 173 10.86 5.83 -0.39
C GLY A 173 10.78 7.35 -0.36
N ALA A 174 9.61 7.90 -0.04
CA ALA A 174 9.38 9.33 0.06
C ALA A 174 10.28 9.99 1.13
N LEU A 175 10.39 9.40 2.32
CA LEU A 175 11.25 9.89 3.39
C LEU A 175 12.73 9.92 2.97
N LEU A 176 13.22 8.87 2.31
CA LEU A 176 14.59 8.81 1.80
C LEU A 176 14.87 9.84 0.70
N LEU A 177 13.83 10.25 -0.03
CA LEU A 177 13.89 11.28 -1.06
C LEU A 177 13.71 12.71 -0.50
N GLY A 178 13.62 12.85 0.83
CA GLY A 178 13.53 14.13 1.51
C GLY A 178 12.12 14.71 1.59
N VAL A 179 11.08 13.88 1.44
CA VAL A 179 9.69 14.27 1.75
C VAL A 179 9.50 14.24 3.26
N ASP A 180 8.75 15.18 3.84
CA ASP A 180 8.41 15.10 5.26
C ASP A 180 7.43 13.97 5.59
N LYS A 181 7.36 13.59 6.88
CA LYS A 181 6.55 12.46 7.35
C LYS A 181 5.05 12.59 7.02
N ARG A 182 4.48 13.79 7.08
CA ARG A 182 3.06 14.01 6.80
C ARG A 182 2.80 13.87 5.31
N ALA A 183 3.57 14.56 4.49
CA ALA A 183 3.41 14.49 3.03
C ALA A 183 3.70 13.08 2.48
N ALA A 184 4.64 12.34 3.08
CA ALA A 184 4.94 10.96 2.73
C ALA A 184 3.80 9.99 3.08
N ALA A 185 3.06 10.23 4.17
CA ALA A 185 1.92 9.41 4.57
C ALA A 185 0.63 9.79 3.83
N GLU A 186 0.54 11.03 3.34
CA GLU A 186 -0.59 11.53 2.57
C GLU A 186 -0.55 11.11 1.09
N PHE A 187 0.65 10.90 0.55
CA PHE A 187 0.91 10.41 -0.81
C PHE A 187 0.50 8.94 -1.00
#